data_AF-A0A6N9B8A5-F1
#
_entry.id   AF-A0A6N9B8A5-F1
#
_cell.length_a   1.000
_cell.length_b   1.000
_cell.length_c   1.000
_cell.angle_alpha   90.00
_cell.angle_beta   90.00
_cell.angle_gamma   90.00
#
_symmetry.space_group_name_H-M   'P 1'
#
loop_
_entity.id
_entity.type
_entity.pdbx_description
1 polymer ?
#
loop_
_entity_poly.entity_id
_entity_poly.type
_entity_poly.pdbx_seq_one_letter_code
_entity_poly.pdbx_strand_id
1 'polypeptide(L)' 'MRYRLEPMKEAARMVRKHLCGIINAVVLKVSNGPAKSLNSRIRMIKVKSRGYRNKQRFIANIHFHLGDLNLYPEGVDR' A
#
# COMPACT_ATOMS: atom_id res chain seq x y z
N MET A 1 13.73 6.97 32.85
CA MET A 1 12.69 6.70 31.83
C MET A 1 12.49 7.95 30.93
N ARG A 2 13.39 8.21 29.97
CA ARG A 2 13.36 9.41 29.07
C ARG A 2 13.18 9.09 27.57
N TYR A 3 13.08 7.81 27.19
CA TYR A 3 13.11 7.36 25.79
C TYR A 3 11.77 7.40 25.04
N ARG A 4 10.64 7.74 25.70
CA ARG A 4 9.29 7.71 25.07
C ARG A 4 8.85 9.05 24.47
N LEU A 5 9.57 10.14 24.77
CA LEU A 5 9.20 11.48 24.32
C LEU A 5 9.71 11.81 22.92
N GLU A 6 10.89 11.31 22.52
CA GLU A 6 11.46 11.59 21.20
C GLU A 6 10.57 11.08 20.05
N PRO A 7 10.02 9.85 20.07
CA PRO A 7 9.08 9.41 19.04
C PRO A 7 7.82 10.29 18.96
N MET A 8 7.30 10.78 20.09
CA MET A 8 6.13 11.66 20.12
C MET A 8 6.45 13.04 19.55
N LYS A 9 7.63 13.60 19.86
CA LYS A 9 8.10 14.86 19.30
C LYS A 9 8.25 14.78 17.78
N GLU A 10 8.77 13.67 17.28
CA GLU A 10 8.94 13.47 15.84
C GLU A 10 7.59 13.33 15.12
N ALA A 11 6.64 12.58 15.71
CA ALA A 11 5.28 12.52 15.20
C ALA A 11 4.62 13.93 15.16
N ALA A 12 4.76 14.72 16.23
CA ALA A 12 4.24 16.08 16.27
C ALA A 12 4.89 17.00 15.22
N ARG A 13 6.21 16.87 15.01
CA ARG A 13 6.94 17.59 13.96
C ARG A 13 6.45 17.17 12.56
N MET A 14 6.20 15.89 12.32
CA MET A 14 5.66 15.39 11.06
C MET A 14 4.24 15.92 10.79
N VAL A 15 3.36 15.95 11.81
CA VAL A 15 2.01 16.52 11.68
C VAL A 15 2.09 18.01 11.33
N ARG A 16 2.92 18.78 12.06
CA ARG A 16 3.13 20.21 11.77
C ARG A 16 3.63 20.44 10.34
N LYS A 17 4.57 19.62 9.87
CA LYS A 17 5.13 19.73 8.52
C LYS A 17 4.10 19.49 7.41
N HIS A 18 3.08 18.65 7.64
CA HIS A 18 2.09 18.26 6.63
C HIS A 18 0.68 18.78 6.92
N LEU A 19 0.53 19.74 7.85
CA LEU A 19 -0.76 20.19 8.36
C LEU A 19 -1.72 20.65 7.26
N CYS A 20 -1.23 21.42 6.27
CA CYS A 20 -2.05 21.88 5.15
C CYS A 20 -2.63 20.72 4.35
N GLY A 21 -1.84 19.67 4.09
CA GLY A 21 -2.30 18.48 3.39
C GLY A 21 -3.33 17.68 4.19
N ILE A 22 -3.16 17.62 5.52
CA ILE A 22 -4.11 16.96 6.43
C ILE A 22 -5.46 17.69 6.40
N ILE A 23 -5.45 19.02 6.53
CA ILE A 23 -6.67 19.84 6.49
C ILE A 23 -7.38 19.67 5.15
N ASN A 24 -6.64 19.76 4.04
CA ASN A 24 -7.22 19.59 2.70
C ASN A 24 -7.84 18.19 2.53
N ALA A 25 -7.18 17.14 3.00
CA ALA A 25 -7.72 15.78 2.92
C ALA A 25 -9.02 15.62 3.71
N VAL A 26 -9.14 16.27 4.89
CA VAL A 26 -10.37 16.26 5.70
C VAL A 26 -11.48 17.04 5.01
N VAL A 27 -11.21 18.26 4.55
CA VAL A 27 -12.19 19.12 3.86
C VAL A 27 -12.70 18.47 2.58
N LEU A 28 -11.80 17.90 1.78
CA LEU A 28 -12.13 17.21 0.52
C LEU A 28 -12.64 15.78 0.73
N LYS A 29 -12.76 15.31 1.98
CA LYS A 29 -13.20 13.95 2.35
C LYS A 29 -12.45 12.85 1.60
N VAL A 30 -11.14 13.04 1.42
CA VAL A 30 -10.29 12.09 0.68
C VAL A 30 -10.19 10.79 1.47
N SER A 31 -10.53 9.68 0.82
CA SER A 31 -10.41 8.35 1.39
C SER A 31 -9.13 7.66 0.93
N ASN A 32 -8.32 7.21 1.89
CA ASN A 32 -7.17 6.33 1.64
C ASN A 32 -7.61 4.84 1.51
N GLY A 33 -8.91 4.56 1.45
CA GLY A 33 -9.46 3.21 1.37
C GLY A 33 -8.93 2.38 0.19
N PRO A 34 -9.00 2.89 -1.06
CA PRO A 34 -8.51 2.17 -2.24
C PRO A 34 -7.03 1.79 -2.13
N ALA A 35 -6.18 2.73 -1.71
CA ALA A 35 -4.74 2.47 -1.55
C ALA A 35 -4.45 1.49 -0.40
N LYS A 36 -5.21 1.54 0.71
CA LYS A 36 -5.14 0.52 1.78
C LYS A 36 -5.52 -0.87 1.27
N SER A 37 -6.60 -0.96 0.48
CA SER A 37 -7.04 -2.22 -0.13
C SER A 37 -5.95 -2.80 -1.03
N LEU A 38 -5.35 -1.97 -1.90
CA LEU A 38 -4.25 -2.38 -2.76
C LEU A 38 -3.03 -2.85 -1.96
N ASN A 39 -2.60 -2.09 -0.94
CA ASN A 39 -1.49 -2.46 -0.07
C ASN A 39 -1.74 -3.79 0.66
N SER A 40 -2.99 -4.05 1.07
CA SER A 40 -3.38 -5.32 1.70
C SER A 40 -3.26 -6.49 0.72
N ARG A 41 -3.73 -6.32 -0.53
CA ARG A 41 -3.60 -7.34 -1.58
C ARG A 41 -2.14 -7.67 -1.89
N ILE A 42 -1.28 -6.65 -2.01
CA ILE A 42 0.16 -6.83 -2.21
C ILE A 42 0.80 -7.58 -1.04
N ARG A 43 0.44 -7.21 0.21
CA ARG A 43 0.90 -7.92 1.41
C ARG A 43 0.48 -9.39 1.39
N MET A 44 -0.75 -9.69 1.00
CA MET A 44 -1.25 -11.07 0.89
C MET A 44 -0.44 -11.88 -0.13
N ILE A 45 -0.09 -11.31 -1.29
CA ILE A 45 0.77 -11.95 -2.29
C ILE A 45 2.13 -12.31 -1.67
N LYS A 46 2.73 -11.37 -0.92
CA LYS A 46 4.01 -11.60 -0.22
C LYS A 46 3.93 -12.69 0.85
N VAL A 47 2.84 -12.74 1.62
CA VAL A 47 2.66 -13.76 2.66
C VAL A 47 2.44 -15.14 2.03
N LYS A 48 1.61 -15.23 0.99
CA LYS A 48 1.32 -16.49 0.28
C LYS A 48 2.57 -17.10 -0.36
N SER A 49 3.48 -16.27 -0.88
CA SER A 49 4.71 -16.75 -1.51
C SER A 49 5.78 -17.23 -0.52
N ARG A 50 5.62 -16.95 0.78
CA ARG A 50 6.61 -17.26 1.83
C ARG A 50 7.99 -16.63 1.59
N GLY A 51 8.05 -15.58 0.77
CA GLY A 51 9.27 -14.87 0.40
C GLY A 51 9.62 -14.97 -1.08
N TYR A 52 10.33 -13.97 -1.59
CA TYR A 52 10.84 -13.94 -2.96
C TYR A 52 12.36 -13.87 -2.94
N ARG A 53 13.02 -14.67 -3.79
CA ARG A 53 14.49 -14.66 -3.92
C ARG A 53 15.03 -13.36 -4.52
N ASN A 54 14.22 -12.64 -5.31
CA ASN A 54 14.60 -11.35 -5.88
C ASN A 54 13.40 -10.39 -5.97
N LYS A 55 13.67 -9.09 -6.07
CA LYS A 55 12.63 -8.05 -6.16
C LYS A 55 11.84 -8.12 -7.47
N GLN A 56 12.50 -8.46 -8.58
CA GLN A 56 11.86 -8.55 -9.90
C GLN A 56 10.73 -9.61 -9.93
N ARG A 57 10.92 -10.77 -9.31
CA ARG A 57 9.89 -11.80 -9.19
C ARG A 57 8.70 -11.34 -8.35
N PHE A 58 8.95 -10.55 -7.30
CA PHE A 58 7.87 -9.97 -6.53
C PHE A 58 7.05 -8.98 -7.37
N ILE A 59 7.71 -8.09 -8.10
CA ILE A 59 7.06 -7.13 -9.01
C ILE A 59 6.25 -7.84 -10.09
N ALA A 60 6.84 -8.82 -10.77
CA ALA A 60 6.16 -9.60 -11.80
C ALA A 60 4.92 -10.31 -11.25
N ASN A 61 5.00 -10.86 -10.03
CA ASN A 61 3.88 -11.54 -9.39
C ASN A 61 2.77 -10.56 -8.98
N ILE A 62 3.11 -9.34 -8.55
CA ILE A 62 2.13 -8.26 -8.34
C ILE A 62 1.39 -7.95 -9.64
N HIS A 63 2.11 -7.74 -10.76
CA HIS A 63 1.48 -7.49 -12.06
C HIS A 63 0.63 -8.67 -12.52
N PHE A 64 1.07 -9.90 -12.28
CA PHE A 64 0.29 -11.09 -12.65
C PHE A 64 -1.07 -11.15 -11.94
N HIS A 65 -1.13 -10.82 -10.65
CA HIS A 65 -2.38 -10.90 -9.86
C HIS A 65 -3.23 -9.63 -9.90
N LEU A 66 -2.61 -8.46 -10.10
CA LEU A 66 -3.26 -7.15 -9.96
C LEU A 66 -3.27 -6.33 -11.26
N GLY A 67 -2.58 -6.79 -12.31
CA GLY A 67 -2.41 -6.08 -13.58
C GLY A 67 -3.47 -6.36 -14.63
N ASP A 68 -4.60 -6.96 -14.25
CA ASP A 68 -5.77 -7.18 -15.11
C ASP A 68 -5.44 -7.88 -16.44
N LEU A 69 -4.59 -8.91 -16.37
CA LEU A 69 -4.20 -9.71 -17.53
C LEU A 69 -5.35 -10.67 -17.89
N ASN A 70 -5.69 -10.75 -19.18
CA ASN A 70 -6.53 -11.82 -19.68
C ASN A 70 -5.71 -13.12 -19.79
N LEU A 71 -5.96 -14.06 -18.87
CA LEU A 71 -5.25 -15.34 -18.80
C LEU A 71 -6.05 -16.52 -19.38
N TYR A 72 -7.25 -16.26 -19.90
CA TYR A 72 -8.08 -17.30 -20.51
C TYR A 72 -7.63 -17.58 -21.95
N PRO A 73 -7.69 -18.85 -22.39
CA PRO A 73 -7.45 -19.18 -23.79
C PRO A 73 -8.53 -18.52 -24.67
N GLU A 74 -8.14 -18.13 -25.88
CA GLU A 74 -9.07 -17.57 -26.86
C GLU A 74 -10.20 -18.57 -27.14
N GLY A 75 -11.45 -18.13 -26.97
CA GLY A 75 -12.66 -18.95 -27.19
C GLY A 75 -13.39 -19.43 -25.94
N VAL A 76 -12.95 -19.08 -24.73
CA VAL A 76 -13.72 -19.27 -23.49
C VAL A 76 -14.16 -17.90 -22.98
N ASP A 77 -15.37 -17.47 -23.38
CA ASP A 77 -16.04 -16.32 -22.77
C ASP A 77 -16.63 -16.72 -21.40
N ARG A 78 -16.67 -15.76 -20.47
CA ARG A 78 -17.17 -15.93 -19.10
C ARG A 78 -18.65 -16.28 -19.03
#